data_AF-A0AAD6Z7N2-F1
#
_entry.id   AF-A0AAD6Z7N2-F1
#
_cell.length_a   1.000
_cell.length_b   1.000
_cell.length_c   1.000
_cell.angle_alpha   90.00
_cell.angle_beta   90.00
_cell.angle_gamma   90.00
#
_symmetry.space_group_name_H-M   'P 1'
#
loop_
_entity.id
_entity.type
_entity.pdbx_description
1 polymer ?
#
loop_
_entity_poly.entity_id
_entity_poly.type
_entity_poly.pdbx_seq_one_letter_code
_entity_poly.pdbx_strand_id
1 'polypeptide(L)'
;PAKLRPAQVGAWVQRARKGALDIRDVETFGKTWMAWWRDINPPWRKAATPMPRTDGDWASLDLPGPNGFLNVLVYLKWWRERLDQESPAWREGVEDVLWVLKRM
;
A
#
# COMPACT_ATOMS: atom_id res chain seq x y z
N PRO A 1 6.02 -13.43 -4.62
CA PRO A 1 5.85 -12.06 -5.19
C PRO A 1 4.36 -11.65 -5.18
N ALA A 2 4.01 -10.51 -4.57
CA ALA A 2 2.63 -10.02 -4.63
C ALA A 2 2.30 -9.63 -6.09
N LYS A 3 1.29 -10.26 -6.68
CA LYS A 3 1.01 -10.19 -8.14
C LYS A 3 0.66 -8.78 -8.61
N LEU A 4 0.19 -7.92 -7.70
CA LEU A 4 -0.26 -6.56 -8.01
C LEU A 4 0.71 -5.46 -7.54
N ARG A 5 1.92 -5.81 -7.07
CA ARG A 5 2.89 -4.78 -6.67
C ARG A 5 3.16 -3.85 -7.86
N PRO A 6 2.94 -2.53 -7.75
CA PRO A 6 3.15 -1.67 -8.90
C PRO A 6 4.64 -1.64 -9.29
N ALA A 7 4.90 -1.63 -10.61
CA ALA A 7 6.22 -1.84 -11.18
C ALA A 7 7.22 -0.76 -10.76
N GLN A 8 6.74 0.47 -10.54
CA GLN A 8 7.54 1.62 -10.12
C GLN A 8 8.31 1.33 -8.82
N VAL A 9 7.71 0.65 -7.84
CA VAL A 9 8.43 0.25 -6.61
C VAL A 9 9.30 -0.98 -6.80
N GLY A 10 8.93 -1.91 -7.69
CA GLY A 10 9.88 -2.95 -8.10
C GLY A 10 11.20 -2.32 -8.57
N ALA A 11 11.11 -1.34 -9.47
CA ALA A 11 12.25 -0.61 -9.98
C ALA A 11 12.96 0.25 -8.92
N TRP A 12 12.25 0.86 -7.97
CA TRP A 12 12.88 1.62 -6.88
C TRP A 12 13.62 0.73 -5.88
N VAL A 13 13.02 -0.39 -5.48
CA VAL A 13 13.67 -1.37 -4.60
C VAL A 13 14.94 -1.91 -5.26
N GLN A 14 14.88 -2.22 -6.56
CA GLN A 14 16.05 -2.65 -7.35
C GLN A 14 17.15 -1.59 -7.43
N ARG A 15 16.79 -0.30 -7.46
CA ARG A 15 17.73 0.83 -7.46
C ARG A 15 18.23 1.20 -6.06
N ALA A 16 18.31 0.22 -5.16
CA ALA A 16 18.70 0.41 -3.76
C ALA A 16 17.92 1.53 -3.05
N ARG A 17 16.65 1.75 -3.44
CA ARG A 17 15.76 2.75 -2.86
C ARG A 17 16.24 4.20 -3.05
N LYS A 18 17.04 4.46 -4.09
CA LYS A 18 17.53 5.80 -4.43
C LYS A 18 16.60 6.53 -5.39
N GLY A 19 16.45 7.83 -5.19
CA GLY A 19 15.64 8.72 -6.03
C GLY A 19 14.12 8.61 -5.77
N ALA A 20 13.36 9.46 -6.46
CA ALA A 20 11.90 9.47 -6.42
C ALA A 20 11.31 8.51 -7.45
N LEU A 21 10.05 8.09 -7.25
CA LEU A 21 9.30 7.41 -8.32
C LEU A 21 8.92 8.39 -9.42
N ASP A 22 9.00 7.90 -10.65
CA ASP A 22 8.37 8.53 -11.80
C ASP A 22 6.87 8.19 -11.79
N ILE A 23 6.05 9.10 -11.26
CA ILE A 23 4.59 9.00 -11.21
C ILE A 23 4.02 10.04 -12.17
N ARG A 24 3.68 9.60 -13.39
CA ARG A 24 3.10 10.47 -14.43
C ARG A 24 1.58 10.59 -14.32
N ASP A 25 0.95 9.52 -13.85
CA ASP A 25 -0.49 9.42 -13.64
C ASP A 25 -0.74 9.05 -12.17
N VAL A 26 -1.09 10.05 -11.38
CA VAL A 26 -1.34 9.91 -9.94
C VAL A 26 -2.64 9.13 -9.66
N GLU A 27 -3.61 9.17 -10.56
CA GLU A 27 -4.89 8.48 -10.40
C GLU A 27 -4.69 6.96 -10.58
N THR A 28 -4.02 6.57 -11.68
CA THR A 28 -3.67 5.16 -11.92
C THR A 28 -2.74 4.64 -10.84
N PHE A 29 -1.80 5.46 -10.36
CA PHE A 29 -0.93 5.10 -9.25
C PHE A 29 -1.72 4.77 -7.98
N GLY A 30 -2.67 5.63 -7.60
CA GLY A 30 -3.55 5.43 -6.45
C GLY A 30 -4.41 4.16 -6.57
N LYS A 31 -5.06 3.95 -7.73
CA LYS A 31 -5.86 2.74 -8.00
C LYS A 31 -5.02 1.47 -7.88
N THR A 32 -3.81 1.49 -8.44
CA THR A 32 -2.91 0.32 -8.39
C THR A 32 -2.44 0.05 -6.96
N TRP A 33 -2.16 1.11 -6.18
CA TRP A 33 -1.82 0.96 -4.77
C TRP A 33 -2.97 0.35 -3.97
N MET A 34 -4.20 0.84 -4.13
CA MET A 34 -5.38 0.32 -3.44
C MET A 34 -5.63 -1.16 -3.77
N ALA A 35 -5.51 -1.54 -5.05
CA ALA A 35 -5.63 -2.93 -5.50
C ALA A 35 -4.53 -3.81 -4.88
N TRP A 36 -3.29 -3.33 -4.85
CA TRP A 36 -2.17 -4.03 -4.23
C TRP A 36 -2.35 -4.19 -2.72
N TRP A 37 -2.73 -3.12 -2.02
CA TRP A 37 -3.00 -3.13 -0.58
C TRP A 37 -4.08 -4.17 -0.25
N ARG A 38 -5.18 -4.20 -1.00
CA ARG A 38 -6.23 -5.22 -0.84
C ARG A 38 -5.70 -6.65 -1.07
N ASP A 39 -4.88 -6.87 -2.09
CA ASP A 39 -4.38 -8.22 -2.43
C ASP A 39 -3.46 -8.81 -1.35
N ILE A 40 -2.62 -7.97 -0.73
CA ILE A 40 -1.69 -8.44 0.31
C ILE A 40 -2.36 -8.64 1.68
N ASN A 41 -3.58 -8.14 1.86
CA ASN A 41 -4.33 -8.35 3.08
C ASN A 41 -4.78 -9.81 3.25
N PRO A 42 -5.02 -10.25 4.50
CA PRO A 42 -5.47 -11.61 4.78
C PRO A 42 -6.76 -11.99 4.04
N PRO A 43 -6.97 -13.28 3.69
CA PRO A 43 -8.19 -13.73 3.01
C PRO A 43 -9.49 -13.30 3.68
N TRP A 44 -9.56 -13.37 5.02
CA TRP A 44 -10.72 -12.96 5.80
C TRP A 44 -11.07 -11.48 5.61
N ARG A 45 -10.05 -10.65 5.33
CA ARG A 45 -10.20 -9.21 5.17
C ARG A 45 -10.53 -8.83 3.72
N LYS A 46 -9.82 -9.40 2.76
CA LYS A 46 -9.97 -9.04 1.34
C LYS A 46 -11.20 -9.66 0.65
N ALA A 47 -11.95 -10.52 1.34
CA ALA A 47 -13.18 -11.12 0.81
C ALA A 47 -14.36 -10.13 0.76
N ALA A 48 -14.35 -9.05 1.56
CA ALA A 48 -15.44 -8.08 1.62
C ALA A 48 -15.05 -6.69 1.07
N THR A 49 -16.05 -5.90 0.68
CA THR A 49 -15.89 -4.51 0.24
C THR A 49 -16.94 -3.65 0.95
N PRO A 50 -16.53 -2.67 1.79
CA PRO A 50 -15.16 -2.33 2.17
C PRO A 50 -14.46 -3.47 2.94
N MET A 51 -13.12 -3.43 3.03
CA MET A 51 -12.38 -4.37 3.87
C MET A 51 -12.80 -4.17 5.34
N PRO A 52 -13.11 -5.24 6.08
CA PRO A 52 -13.55 -5.13 7.46
C PRO A 52 -12.41 -4.63 8.35
N ARG A 53 -12.79 -3.84 9.35
CA ARG A 53 -11.92 -3.37 10.44
C ARG A 53 -12.17 -4.18 11.70
N THR A 54 -11.96 -5.48 11.62
CA THR A 54 -12.12 -6.47 12.70
C THR A 54 -10.81 -7.18 12.98
N ASP A 55 -10.66 -7.76 14.17
CA ASP A 55 -9.47 -8.54 14.49
C ASP A 55 -9.48 -9.90 13.77
N GLY A 56 -8.29 -10.45 13.53
CA GLY A 56 -8.11 -11.69 12.81
C GLY A 56 -6.62 -12.08 12.73
N ASP A 57 -6.34 -13.18 12.05
CA ASP A 57 -4.96 -13.62 11.83
C ASP A 57 -4.24 -12.69 10.82
N TRP A 58 -3.18 -12.02 11.30
CA TRP A 58 -2.35 -11.08 10.54
C TRP A 58 -1.10 -11.71 9.93
N ALA A 59 -0.89 -13.03 10.06
CA ALA A 59 0.32 -13.71 9.60
C ALA A 59 0.67 -13.45 8.12
N SER A 60 -0.32 -13.17 7.26
CA SER A 60 -0.08 -12.85 5.85
C SER A 60 0.59 -11.49 5.62
N LEU A 61 0.47 -10.56 6.58
CA LEU A 61 1.12 -9.26 6.59
C LEU A 61 2.40 -9.26 7.44
N ASP A 62 2.55 -10.21 8.35
CA ASP A 62 3.77 -10.44 9.14
C ASP A 62 4.84 -11.17 8.32
N LEU A 63 5.36 -10.45 7.32
CA LEU A 63 6.45 -10.94 6.48
C LEU A 63 7.78 -10.46 7.07
N PRO A 64 8.60 -11.34 7.68
CA PRO A 64 9.91 -10.98 8.23
C PRO A 64 10.86 -10.68 7.08
N GLY A 65 10.89 -9.40 6.68
CA GLY A 65 11.74 -8.92 5.63
C GLY A 65 11.83 -7.40 5.66
N PRO A 66 12.96 -6.82 5.23
CA PRO A 66 13.24 -5.38 5.35
C PRO A 66 12.30 -4.47 4.55
N ASN A 67 11.26 -5.00 3.91
CA ASN A 67 10.45 -4.34 2.89
C ASN A 67 8.94 -4.63 2.98
N GLY A 68 8.43 -5.12 4.12
CA GLY A 68 6.99 -5.35 4.31
C GLY A 68 6.20 -4.04 4.26
N PHE A 69 5.93 -3.45 5.43
CA PHE A 69 5.16 -2.21 5.52
C PHE A 69 5.89 -0.97 5.00
N LEU A 70 7.23 -0.95 5.01
CA LEU A 70 7.98 0.21 4.51
C LEU A 70 7.60 0.53 3.06
N ASN A 71 7.41 -0.48 2.21
CA ASN A 71 6.96 -0.28 0.83
C ASN A 71 5.55 0.33 0.76
N VAL A 72 4.64 -0.13 1.63
CA VAL A 72 3.26 0.39 1.72
C VAL A 72 3.29 1.87 2.06
N LEU A 73 4.06 2.24 3.08
CA LEU A 73 4.19 3.62 3.56
C LEU A 73 4.86 4.54 2.53
N VAL A 74 5.93 4.08 1.88
CA VAL A 74 6.64 4.85 0.87
C VAL A 74 5.76 5.12 -0.35
N TYR A 75 4.93 4.16 -0.76
CA TYR A 75 3.92 4.38 -1.79
C TYR A 75 2.93 5.49 -1.40
N LEU A 76 2.37 5.42 -0.19
CA LEU A 76 1.43 6.44 0.31
C LEU A 76 2.08 7.82 0.35
N LYS A 77 3.33 7.90 0.78
CA LYS A 77 4.13 9.14 0.80
C LYS A 77 4.26 9.74 -0.60
N TRP A 78 4.64 8.95 -1.59
CA TRP A 78 4.76 9.46 -2.96
C TRP A 78 3.42 9.75 -3.63
N TRP A 79 2.39 8.98 -3.32
CA TRP A 79 1.04 9.31 -3.77
C TRP A 79 0.66 10.71 -3.27
N ARG A 80 0.88 11.00 -1.97
CA ARG A 80 0.59 12.32 -1.39
C ARG A 80 1.35 13.45 -2.07
N GLU A 81 2.64 13.26 -2.34
CA GLU A 81 3.49 14.28 -2.97
C GLU A 81 3.09 14.63 -4.40
N ARG A 82 2.30 13.79 -5.06
CA ARG A 82 1.80 14.01 -6.42
C ARG A 82 0.37 14.53 -6.48
N LEU A 83 -0.24 14.77 -5.32
CA LEU A 83 -1.59 15.30 -5.21
C LEU A 83 -1.53 16.80 -4.87
N ASP A 84 -2.14 17.63 -5.71
CA ASP A 84 -2.25 19.08 -5.48
C ASP A 84 -3.14 19.39 -4.27
N GLN A 85 -4.19 18.58 -4.09
CA GLN A 85 -5.12 18.65 -2.96
C GLN A 85 -5.28 17.26 -2.34
N GLU A 86 -5.73 17.21 -1.09
CA GLU A 86 -5.93 15.93 -0.43
C GLU A 86 -6.99 15.08 -1.17
N SER A 87 -6.66 13.81 -1.42
CA SER A 87 -7.56 12.86 -2.06
C SER A 87 -8.29 12.02 -1.00
N PRO A 88 -9.63 11.89 -1.04
CA PRO A 88 -10.37 10.98 -0.18
C PRO A 88 -9.86 9.53 -0.25
N ALA A 89 -9.48 9.06 -1.44
CA ALA A 89 -8.94 7.72 -1.64
C ALA A 89 -7.57 7.54 -0.99
N TRP A 90 -6.71 8.56 -1.06
CA TRP A 90 -5.43 8.55 -0.36
C TRP A 90 -5.63 8.52 1.17
N ARG A 91 -6.55 9.35 1.67
CA ARG A 91 -6.89 9.41 3.10
C ARG A 91 -7.43 8.07 3.60
N GLU A 92 -8.35 7.45 2.86
CA GLU A 92 -8.85 6.10 3.16
C GLU A 92 -7.71 5.08 3.28
N GLY A 93 -6.77 5.10 2.33
CA GLY A 93 -5.59 4.25 2.36
C GLY A 93 -4.70 4.46 3.58
N VAL A 94 -4.44 5.72 3.95
CA VAL A 94 -3.65 6.07 5.15
C VAL A 94 -4.35 5.61 6.43
N GLU A 95 -5.63 5.90 6.57
CA GLU A 95 -6.42 5.51 7.74
C GLU A 95 -6.48 3.99 7.90
N ASP A 96 -6.63 3.27 6.79
CA ASP A 96 -6.69 1.82 6.80
C ASP A 96 -5.36 1.18 7.20
N VAL A 97 -4.25 1.66 6.63
CA VAL A 97 -2.90 1.19 6.99
C VAL A 97 -2.58 1.51 8.45
N LEU A 98 -2.94 2.71 8.93
CA LEU A 98 -2.77 3.10 10.33
C LEU A 98 -3.59 2.20 11.27
N TRP A 99 -4.82 1.85 10.86
CA TRP A 99 -5.68 0.98 11.64
C TRP A 99 -5.09 -0.44 11.78
N VAL A 100 -4.49 -0.98 10.70
CA VAL A 100 -3.78 -2.27 10.71
C VAL A 100 -2.52 -2.22 11.58
N LEU A 101 -1.68 -1.20 11.40
CA LEU A 101 -0.42 -1.06 12.15
C LEU A 101 -0.61 -0.95 13.67
N LYS A 102 -1.80 -0.53 14.14
CA LYS A 102 -2.14 -0.47 15.56
C LYS A 102 -2.59 -1.81 16.16
N ARG A 103 -2.77 -2.85 15.34
CA ARG A 103 -3.38 -4.14 15.70
C ARG A 103 -2.53 -5.36 15.33
N MET A 104 -1.45 -5.15 14.59
CA MET A 104 -0.36 -6.12 14.42
C MET A 104 0.59 -6.01 15.60
#